data_AF-A0A7W0WL27-F1
#
_entry.id   AF-A0A7W0WL27-F1
#
_cell.length_a   1.000
_cell.length_b   1.000
_cell.length_c   1.000
_cell.angle_alpha   90.00
_cell.angle_beta   90.00
_cell.angle_gamma   90.00
#
_symmetry.space_group_name_H-M   'P 1'
#
loop_
_entity.id
_entity.type
_entity.pdbx_description
1 polymer ?
#
loop_
_entity_poly.entity_id
_entity_poly.type
_entity_poly.pdbx_seq_one_letter_code
_entity_poly.pdbx_strand_id
1 'polypeptide(L)'
;MSFWFPGIATVLTLGSLATSALAQRAVTRSASLARTDAPAPTPTPPTLKAAYRVQLTGTWPQETTAGGCRNGGEETLEGMLSGNGDGRYTGTFTRRTEILFCGGHGGRAGADAASCALTLKGRGSVDVTGVVLGDEISPSGRAVRLTWTPAPGQEADVSGTCASAFKDAVRALYLSIPHGAEFALTSIGAGPRTERLENYAWQVTLE
;
A
#
# COMPACT_ATOMS: atom_id res chain seq x y z
N MET A 1 -14.96 -26.46 33.16
CA MET A 1 -16.23 -26.15 32.46
C MET A 1 -16.10 -26.63 31.04
N SER A 2 -17.16 -27.22 30.52
CA SER A 2 -17.20 -28.21 29.45
C SER A 2 -16.93 -27.65 28.05
N PHE A 3 -16.26 -28.47 27.22
CA PHE A 3 -16.18 -28.34 25.76
C PHE A 3 -17.41 -28.97 25.12
N TRP A 4 -18.06 -28.29 24.16
CA TRP A 4 -18.98 -28.93 23.21
C TRP A 4 -19.28 -28.02 22.01
N PHE A 5 -18.91 -28.45 20.81
CA PHE A 5 -19.61 -28.11 19.55
C PHE A 5 -19.34 -29.26 18.54
N PRO A 6 -20.34 -30.10 18.25
CA PRO A 6 -20.33 -30.99 17.09
C PRO A 6 -21.09 -30.34 15.93
N GLY A 7 -20.77 -30.76 14.69
CA GLY A 7 -21.72 -30.60 13.58
C GLY A 7 -21.10 -30.48 12.19
N ILE A 8 -20.65 -31.62 11.64
CA ILE A 8 -20.45 -31.82 10.19
C ILE A 8 -21.80 -32.12 9.55
N ALA A 9 -22.09 -31.56 8.37
CA ALA A 9 -23.03 -32.16 7.42
C ALA A 9 -22.70 -31.77 5.97
N THR A 10 -22.20 -32.75 5.22
CA THR A 10 -22.02 -32.76 3.77
C THR A 10 -23.33 -33.16 3.11
N VAL A 11 -23.75 -32.48 2.03
CA VAL A 11 -24.81 -32.99 1.14
C VAL A 11 -24.32 -32.92 -0.30
N LEU A 12 -24.06 -34.10 -0.87
CA LEU A 12 -24.00 -34.36 -2.30
C LEU A 12 -25.42 -34.66 -2.79
N THR A 13 -25.85 -34.04 -3.89
CA THR A 13 -26.89 -34.61 -4.75
C THR A 13 -26.48 -34.49 -6.21
N LEU A 14 -26.32 -35.67 -6.82
CA LEU A 14 -26.26 -35.88 -8.26
C LEU A 14 -27.67 -35.71 -8.85
N GLY A 15 -27.78 -35.00 -9.98
CA GLY A 15 -29.01 -34.81 -10.73
C GLY A 15 -28.82 -35.04 -12.23
N SER A 16 -29.11 -36.28 -12.63
CA SER A 16 -29.60 -36.87 -13.88
C SER A 16 -29.51 -36.16 -15.24
N LEU A 17 -29.12 -37.00 -16.21
CA LEU A 17 -29.22 -36.93 -17.67
C LEU A 17 -30.66 -36.73 -18.19
N ALA A 18 -30.81 -36.00 -19.30
CA ALA A 18 -31.84 -36.28 -20.30
C ALA A 18 -31.41 -35.82 -21.71
N THR A 19 -31.83 -36.62 -22.68
CA THR A 19 -31.36 -36.79 -24.06
C THR A 19 -32.12 -35.97 -25.12
N SER A 20 -31.40 -35.69 -26.21
CA SER A 20 -31.83 -35.63 -27.61
C SER A 20 -32.73 -34.50 -28.10
N ALA A 21 -32.17 -33.66 -28.98
CA ALA A 21 -32.93 -33.00 -30.05
C ALA A 21 -32.09 -32.91 -31.34
N LEU A 22 -32.51 -33.76 -32.29
CA LEU A 22 -32.43 -33.70 -33.75
C LEU A 22 -31.50 -32.68 -34.42
N ALA A 23 -30.53 -33.23 -35.15
CA ALA A 23 -29.73 -32.55 -36.15
C ALA A 23 -30.60 -32.13 -37.37
N GLN A 24 -30.69 -30.83 -37.62
CA GLN A 24 -31.05 -30.28 -38.93
C GLN A 24 -29.78 -29.80 -39.63
N ARG A 25 -29.27 -30.60 -40.57
CA ARG A 25 -28.22 -30.17 -41.50
C ARG A 25 -28.85 -29.28 -42.57
N ALA A 26 -28.88 -27.97 -42.31
CA ALA A 26 -29.01 -26.98 -43.37
C ALA A 26 -27.62 -26.78 -43.99
N VAL A 27 -27.44 -27.19 -45.25
CA VAL A 27 -26.24 -26.83 -46.03
C VAL A 27 -26.44 -25.42 -46.55
N THR A 28 -26.14 -24.43 -45.70
CA THR A 28 -25.89 -23.07 -46.16
C THR A 28 -24.46 -23.02 -46.68
N ARG A 29 -24.31 -22.84 -48.00
CA ARG A 29 -23.04 -22.43 -48.63
C ARG A 29 -22.69 -21.05 -48.08
N SER A 30 -22.03 -21.04 -46.94
CA SER A 30 -21.41 -19.84 -46.39
C SER A 30 -20.22 -19.54 -47.28
N ALA A 31 -20.32 -18.52 -48.11
CA ALA A 31 -19.15 -17.88 -48.68
C ALA A 31 -18.31 -17.41 -47.49
N SER A 32 -17.25 -18.16 -47.17
CA SER A 32 -16.25 -17.74 -46.19
C SER A 32 -15.54 -16.55 -46.82
N LEU A 33 -16.06 -15.35 -46.54
CA LEU A 33 -15.27 -14.14 -46.64
C LEU A 33 -14.11 -14.38 -45.70
N ALA A 34 -12.92 -14.56 -46.25
CA ALA A 34 -11.69 -14.60 -45.49
C ALA A 34 -11.57 -13.24 -44.80
N ARG A 35 -12.13 -13.14 -43.59
CA ARG A 35 -11.89 -12.03 -42.67
C ARG A 35 -10.40 -12.12 -42.38
N THR A 36 -9.63 -11.30 -43.08
CA THR A 36 -8.26 -11.03 -42.67
C THR A 36 -8.42 -10.34 -41.32
N ASP A 37 -8.33 -11.11 -40.25
CA ASP A 37 -8.20 -10.59 -38.88
C ASP A 37 -6.85 -9.89 -38.84
N ALA A 38 -6.82 -8.66 -39.37
CA ALA A 38 -5.74 -7.74 -39.15
C ALA A 38 -5.64 -7.60 -37.63
N PRO A 39 -4.48 -7.90 -37.02
CA PRO A 39 -4.32 -7.79 -35.59
C PRO A 39 -4.74 -6.38 -35.17
N ALA A 40 -5.62 -6.30 -34.18
CA ALA A 40 -6.06 -5.02 -33.65
C ALA A 40 -4.80 -4.22 -33.25
N PRO A 41 -4.73 -2.92 -33.59
CA PRO A 41 -3.58 -2.11 -33.21
C PRO A 41 -3.42 -2.16 -31.70
N THR A 42 -2.21 -2.49 -31.24
CA THR A 42 -1.90 -2.52 -29.81
C THR A 42 -2.09 -1.09 -29.27
N PRO A 43 -2.92 -0.88 -28.23
CA PRO A 43 -3.09 0.44 -27.64
C PRO A 43 -1.73 0.96 -27.19
N THR A 44 -1.36 2.16 -27.65
CA THR A 44 -0.15 2.81 -27.15
C THR A 44 -0.40 3.24 -25.71
N PRO A 45 0.46 2.86 -24.74
CA PRO A 45 0.28 3.28 -23.36
C PRO A 45 0.26 4.80 -23.25
N PRO A 46 -0.59 5.37 -22.37
CA PRO A 46 -0.59 6.79 -22.08
C PRO A 46 0.80 7.29 -21.65
N THR A 47 1.18 8.50 -22.08
CA THR A 47 2.42 9.13 -21.66
C THR A 47 2.33 9.60 -20.21
N LEU A 48 3.34 9.29 -19.39
CA LEU A 48 3.42 9.73 -17.98
C LEU A 48 3.81 11.21 -17.86
N LYS A 49 3.49 11.83 -16.73
CA LYS A 49 3.88 13.21 -16.44
C LYS A 49 5.38 13.29 -16.18
N ALA A 50 6.03 14.38 -16.56
CA ALA A 50 7.47 14.57 -16.30
C ALA A 50 7.78 14.75 -14.81
N ALA A 51 6.82 15.22 -14.02
CA ALA A 51 6.93 15.34 -12.58
C ALA A 51 5.55 15.14 -11.92
N TYR A 52 5.58 14.74 -10.65
CA TYR A 52 4.40 14.60 -9.79
C TYR A 52 4.65 15.36 -8.50
N ARG A 53 3.65 16.08 -8.01
CA ARG A 53 3.60 16.41 -6.58
C ARG A 53 2.98 15.22 -5.86
N VAL A 54 3.68 14.71 -4.85
CA VAL A 54 3.26 13.52 -4.11
C VAL A 54 3.08 13.90 -2.65
N GLN A 55 1.95 13.49 -2.07
CA GLN A 55 1.73 13.50 -0.63
C GLN A 55 1.36 12.10 -0.16
N LEU A 56 2.09 11.56 0.82
CA LEU A 56 1.78 10.34 1.53
C LEU A 56 1.30 10.72 2.93
N THR A 57 0.12 10.27 3.32
CA THR A 57 -0.44 10.48 4.68
C THR A 57 -0.70 9.14 5.34
N GLY A 58 -0.14 8.93 6.52
CA GLY A 58 -0.28 7.71 7.31
C GLY A 58 -1.73 7.50 7.72
N THR A 59 -2.24 6.29 7.52
CA THR A 59 -3.62 5.90 7.86
C THR A 59 -3.66 4.89 9.01
N TRP A 60 -2.64 4.93 9.87
CA TRP A 60 -2.52 4.06 11.04
C TRP A 60 -3.80 4.12 11.89
N PRO A 61 -4.31 2.96 12.34
CA PRO A 61 -5.45 2.92 13.25
C PRO A 61 -5.17 3.76 14.50
N GLN A 62 -6.19 4.51 14.92
CA GLN A 62 -6.16 5.29 16.15
C GLN A 62 -6.88 4.48 17.23
N GLU A 63 -6.12 3.79 18.07
CA GLU A 63 -6.66 2.94 19.11
C GLU A 63 -6.39 3.54 20.49
N THR A 64 -7.41 3.50 21.34
CA THR A 64 -7.28 3.85 22.76
C THR A 64 -7.34 2.56 23.57
N THR A 65 -6.33 2.33 24.38
CA THR A 65 -6.28 1.16 25.27
C THR A 65 -6.79 1.53 26.67
N ALA A 66 -7.08 0.52 27.49
CA ALA A 66 -7.38 0.74 28.90
C ALA A 66 -6.25 1.54 29.58
N GLY A 67 -6.62 2.47 30.48
CA GLY A 67 -5.67 3.33 31.19
C GLY A 67 -5.26 4.60 30.44
N GLY A 68 -5.95 4.98 29.35
CA GLY A 68 -5.72 6.26 28.65
C GLY A 68 -4.50 6.29 27.72
N CYS A 69 -3.88 5.13 27.52
CA CYS A 69 -2.76 4.94 26.60
C CYS A 69 -3.28 4.77 25.15
N ARG A 70 -2.48 5.16 24.15
CA ARG A 70 -2.92 5.24 22.74
C ARG A 70 -1.91 4.64 21.78
N ASN A 71 -2.41 3.90 20.79
CA ASN A 71 -1.68 3.51 19.59
C ASN A 71 -2.20 4.34 18.42
N GLY A 72 -1.30 4.85 17.58
CA GLY A 72 -1.68 5.62 16.39
C GLY A 72 -0.71 6.76 16.14
N GLY A 73 -1.27 7.93 15.81
CA GLY A 73 -0.52 9.08 15.35
C GLY A 73 -0.59 9.28 13.84
N GLU A 74 0.23 10.18 13.33
CA GLU A 74 0.22 10.66 11.95
C GLU A 74 1.65 10.71 11.40
N GLU A 75 1.78 10.39 10.13
CA GLU A 75 3.01 10.61 9.38
C GLU A 75 2.66 11.20 8.03
N THR A 76 3.40 12.23 7.61
CA THR A 76 3.26 12.82 6.28
C THR A 76 4.61 12.87 5.58
N LEU A 77 4.58 12.57 4.28
CA LEU A 77 5.68 12.84 3.36
C LEU A 77 5.16 13.65 2.19
N GLU A 78 5.81 14.74 1.85
CA GLU A 78 5.39 15.61 0.75
C GLU A 78 6.57 16.14 -0.05
N GLY A 79 6.48 16.08 -1.38
CA GLY A 79 7.46 16.73 -2.25
C GLY A 79 7.21 16.51 -3.73
N MET A 80 8.21 16.88 -4.53
CA MET A 80 8.20 16.72 -5.98
C MET A 80 9.00 15.49 -6.40
N LEU A 81 8.40 14.66 -7.24
CA LEU A 81 8.99 13.47 -7.84
C LEU A 81 9.19 13.74 -9.33
N SER A 82 10.43 13.87 -9.79
CA SER A 82 10.77 14.25 -11.17
C SER A 82 11.36 13.08 -11.95
N GLY A 83 10.89 12.88 -13.17
CA GLY A 83 11.28 11.78 -14.05
C GLY A 83 12.57 12.05 -14.80
N ASN A 84 13.43 11.04 -14.91
CA ASN A 84 14.75 11.16 -15.53
C ASN A 84 14.79 10.60 -16.97
N GLY A 85 13.65 10.17 -17.52
CA GLY A 85 13.51 9.63 -18.88
C GLY A 85 13.90 8.15 -19.04
N ASP A 86 14.48 7.54 -18.02
CA ASP A 86 14.93 6.13 -17.96
C ASP A 86 13.93 5.21 -17.24
N GLY A 87 12.70 5.68 -17.03
CA GLY A 87 11.70 4.97 -16.22
C GLY A 87 11.93 5.10 -14.70
N ARG A 88 12.82 6.00 -14.27
CA ARG A 88 13.00 6.35 -12.86
C ARG A 88 12.53 7.76 -12.57
N TYR A 89 12.13 7.94 -11.32
CA TYR A 89 11.88 9.25 -10.74
C TYR A 89 12.74 9.45 -9.50
N THR A 90 13.06 10.72 -9.20
CA THR A 90 13.81 11.10 -8.02
C THR A 90 13.26 12.39 -7.41
N GLY A 91 13.49 12.59 -6.11
CA GLY A 91 13.05 13.78 -5.42
C GLY A 91 13.52 13.83 -3.98
N THR A 92 13.19 14.93 -3.30
CA THR A 92 13.40 15.09 -1.85
C THR A 92 12.09 15.50 -1.24
N PHE A 93 11.63 14.75 -0.23
CA PHE A 93 10.34 15.02 0.42
C PHE A 93 10.59 15.56 1.82
N THR A 94 9.70 16.44 2.28
CA THR A 94 9.59 16.79 3.70
C THR A 94 8.86 15.67 4.41
N ARG A 95 9.42 15.16 5.50
CA ARG A 95 8.81 14.16 6.39
C ARG A 95 8.46 14.80 7.72
N ARG A 96 7.24 14.55 8.19
CA ARG A 96 6.77 14.90 9.55
C ARG A 96 6.10 13.69 10.17
N THR A 97 6.42 13.41 11.42
CA THR A 97 5.96 12.20 12.11
C THR A 97 5.60 12.53 13.55
N GLU A 98 4.45 12.04 14.00
CA GLU A 98 4.09 11.90 15.41
C GLU A 98 3.44 10.53 15.58
N ILE A 99 4.17 9.55 16.11
CA ILE A 99 3.65 8.20 16.36
C ILE A 99 3.48 8.00 17.87
N LEU A 100 2.32 7.48 18.25
CA LEU A 100 1.99 7.08 19.60
C LEU A 100 2.00 5.55 19.65
N PHE A 101 2.75 4.99 20.59
CA PHE A 101 2.79 3.55 20.81
C PHE A 101 2.55 3.22 22.28
N CYS A 102 1.76 2.19 22.49
CA CYS A 102 1.43 1.60 23.76
C CYS A 102 1.56 0.08 23.68
N GLY A 103 2.41 -0.48 24.54
CA GLY A 103 2.62 -1.92 24.60
C GLY A 103 2.87 -2.40 26.02
N GLY A 104 2.38 -3.60 26.34
CA GLY A 104 2.80 -4.33 27.53
C GLY A 104 4.06 -5.11 27.22
N HIS A 105 5.14 -4.91 27.98
CA HIS A 105 6.26 -5.83 27.95
C HIS A 105 5.90 -6.98 28.88
N GLY A 106 5.70 -8.19 28.33
CA GLY A 106 5.24 -9.36 29.07
C GLY A 106 6.10 -9.64 30.31
N GLY A 107 5.62 -9.19 31.48
CA GLY A 107 5.98 -9.80 32.75
C GLY A 107 5.39 -11.20 32.80
N ARG A 108 6.13 -12.16 33.38
CA ARG A 108 5.60 -13.50 33.67
C ARG A 108 4.20 -13.38 34.27
N ALA A 109 3.28 -14.23 33.83
CA ALA A 109 1.90 -14.27 34.32
C ALA A 109 1.88 -14.18 35.87
N GLY A 110 1.36 -13.08 36.40
CA GLY A 110 1.20 -12.88 37.85
C GLY A 110 1.91 -11.68 38.47
N ALA A 111 2.69 -10.89 37.73
CA ALA A 111 3.19 -9.60 38.20
C ALA A 111 3.08 -8.55 37.09
N ASP A 112 2.38 -7.45 37.38
CA ASP A 112 2.21 -6.23 36.58
C ASP A 112 3.09 -6.20 35.32
N ALA A 113 2.54 -6.64 34.19
CA ALA A 113 3.18 -6.37 32.90
C ALA A 113 3.17 -4.85 32.75
N ALA A 114 4.29 -4.20 33.07
CA ALA A 114 4.40 -2.76 33.00
C ALA A 114 4.07 -2.33 31.58
N SER A 115 2.89 -1.74 31.41
CA SER A 115 2.55 -1.06 30.18
C SER A 115 3.51 0.11 30.03
N CYS A 116 4.05 0.27 28.83
CA CYS A 116 4.86 1.42 28.51
C CYS A 116 4.21 2.18 27.36
N ALA A 117 4.30 3.49 27.45
CA ALA A 117 3.85 4.41 26.42
C ALA A 117 5.07 5.15 25.87
N LEU A 118 5.10 5.37 24.56
CA LEU A 118 6.04 6.28 23.94
C LEU A 118 5.39 7.16 22.90
N THR A 119 6.05 8.29 22.66
CA THR A 119 5.76 9.20 21.56
C THR A 119 7.04 9.42 20.78
N LEU A 120 7.00 9.12 19.48
CA LEU A 120 8.06 9.43 18.53
C LEU A 120 7.64 10.66 17.73
N LYS A 121 8.44 11.73 17.79
CA LYS A 121 8.29 12.92 16.95
C LYS A 121 9.48 13.03 16.02
N GLY A 122 9.23 13.13 14.72
CA GLY A 122 10.26 13.21 13.71
C GLY A 122 9.98 14.31 12.70
N ARG A 123 11.06 14.94 12.22
CA ARG A 123 10.99 15.97 11.18
C ARG A 123 12.26 16.00 10.36
N GLY A 124 12.16 16.40 9.11
CA GLY A 124 13.31 16.62 8.25
C GLY A 124 12.99 16.28 6.80
N SER A 125 14.04 15.95 6.05
CA SER A 125 13.91 15.54 4.65
C SER A 125 14.24 14.07 4.47
N VAL A 126 13.67 13.47 3.44
CA VAL A 126 14.06 12.15 2.95
C VAL A 126 14.39 12.23 1.47
N ASP A 127 15.38 11.45 1.04
CA ASP A 127 15.68 11.26 -0.36
C ASP A 127 14.77 10.17 -0.92
N VAL A 128 14.19 10.42 -2.09
CA VAL A 128 13.14 9.59 -2.68
C VAL A 128 13.56 9.13 -4.05
N THR A 129 13.35 7.84 -4.32
CA THR A 129 13.50 7.24 -5.65
C THR A 129 12.25 6.47 -6.00
N GLY A 130 11.83 6.56 -7.26
CA GLY A 130 10.70 5.83 -7.82
C GLY A 130 11.14 5.01 -9.02
N VAL A 131 10.75 3.74 -9.09
CA VAL A 131 10.93 2.90 -10.29
C VAL A 131 9.57 2.63 -10.90
N VAL A 132 9.40 2.96 -12.19
CA VAL A 132 8.17 2.70 -12.93
C VAL A 132 8.06 1.22 -13.26
N LEU A 133 6.90 0.65 -12.97
CA LEU A 133 6.54 -0.73 -13.26
C LEU A 133 5.36 -0.75 -14.24
N GLY A 134 5.21 -1.83 -15.00
CA GLY A 134 3.97 -2.11 -15.71
C GLY A 134 2.88 -2.51 -14.72
N ASP A 135 1.69 -1.96 -14.88
CA ASP A 135 0.52 -2.34 -14.07
C ASP A 135 -0.75 -2.27 -14.94
N GLU A 136 -1.24 -3.43 -15.35
CA GLU A 136 -2.41 -3.57 -16.23
C GLU A 136 -3.71 -3.12 -15.57
N ILE A 137 -3.74 -3.01 -14.23
CA ILE A 137 -4.93 -2.58 -13.47
C ILE A 137 -4.98 -1.04 -13.37
N SER A 138 -3.82 -0.38 -13.38
CA SER A 138 -3.78 1.08 -13.31
C SER A 138 -4.37 1.77 -14.57
N PRO A 139 -5.04 2.93 -14.42
CA PRO A 139 -5.54 3.69 -15.55
C PRO A 139 -4.47 4.13 -16.57
N SER A 140 -3.20 4.24 -16.16
CA SER A 140 -2.08 4.61 -17.02
C SER A 140 -1.33 3.39 -17.58
N GLY A 141 -1.66 2.16 -17.16
CA GLY A 141 -0.85 0.97 -17.44
C GLY A 141 0.49 0.93 -16.68
N ARG A 142 0.69 1.84 -15.71
CA ARG A 142 1.93 2.07 -14.98
C ARG A 142 1.70 2.34 -13.48
N ALA A 143 2.53 1.73 -12.66
CA ALA A 143 2.69 2.04 -11.24
C ALA A 143 4.11 2.56 -10.96
N VAL A 144 4.31 3.16 -9.78
CA VAL A 144 5.64 3.47 -9.27
C VAL A 144 5.86 2.74 -7.96
N ARG A 145 7.02 2.09 -7.84
CA ARG A 145 7.56 1.65 -6.56
C ARG A 145 8.44 2.75 -6.00
N LEU A 146 7.92 3.45 -5.00
CA LEU A 146 8.60 4.53 -4.31
C LEU A 146 9.41 3.96 -3.13
N THR A 147 10.64 4.42 -2.96
CA THR A 147 11.49 4.12 -1.81
C THR A 147 12.08 5.41 -1.29
N TRP A 148 12.09 5.60 0.03
CA TRP A 148 12.67 6.77 0.66
C TRP A 148 13.57 6.42 1.83
N THR A 149 14.63 7.20 1.98
CA THR A 149 15.65 7.08 3.04
C THR A 149 15.81 8.40 3.78
N PRO A 150 16.00 8.36 5.11
CA PRO A 150 16.41 9.54 5.88
C PRO A 150 17.57 10.31 5.25
N ALA A 151 17.37 11.60 5.00
CA ALA A 151 18.45 12.47 4.55
C ALA A 151 19.28 12.97 5.76
N PRO A 152 20.52 13.42 5.55
CA PRO A 152 21.30 14.07 6.61
C PRO A 152 20.52 15.23 7.24
N GLY A 153 20.55 15.33 8.57
CA GLY A 153 19.83 16.36 9.32
C GLY A 153 18.38 16.01 9.66
N GLN A 154 17.89 14.81 9.33
CA GLN A 154 16.62 14.34 9.87
C GLN A 154 16.71 14.20 11.40
N GLU A 155 15.69 14.71 12.10
CA GLU A 155 15.59 14.72 13.55
C GLU A 155 14.53 13.73 14.03
N ALA A 156 14.77 13.17 15.22
CA ALA A 156 13.83 12.32 15.92
C ALA A 156 13.99 12.48 17.43
N ASP A 157 12.87 12.70 18.11
CA ASP A 157 12.72 12.72 19.56
C ASP A 157 11.80 11.57 19.99
N VAL A 158 12.20 10.83 21.01
CA VAL A 158 11.42 9.72 21.56
C VAL A 158 11.25 9.92 23.06
N SER A 159 10.01 10.13 23.48
CA SER A 159 9.65 10.39 24.87
C SER A 159 8.66 9.34 25.39
N GLY A 160 8.41 9.33 26.70
CA GLY A 160 7.48 8.41 27.35
C GLY A 160 8.13 7.52 28.42
N THR A 161 7.32 6.59 28.92
CA THR A 161 7.61 5.73 30.09
C THR A 161 8.36 4.45 29.75
N CYS A 162 8.52 4.13 28.47
CA CYS A 162 9.33 2.99 28.04
C CYS A 162 10.81 3.14 28.45
N ALA A 163 11.47 1.99 28.61
CA ALA A 163 12.89 1.92 28.97
C ALA A 163 13.76 2.72 27.98
N SER A 164 14.81 3.37 28.46
CA SER A 164 15.71 4.21 27.65
C SER A 164 16.26 3.47 26.44
N ALA A 165 16.77 2.25 26.63
CA ALA A 165 17.30 1.43 25.54
C ALA A 165 16.28 1.15 24.42
N PHE A 166 14.99 0.99 24.77
CA PHE A 166 13.94 0.83 23.76
C PHE A 166 13.69 2.13 23.00
N LYS A 167 13.65 3.27 23.70
CA LYS A 167 13.51 4.59 23.06
C LYS A 167 14.67 4.88 22.11
N ASP A 168 15.90 4.56 22.52
CA ASP A 168 17.10 4.71 21.69
C ASP A 168 17.04 3.81 20.44
N ALA A 169 16.57 2.57 20.59
CA ALA A 169 16.37 1.65 19.47
C ALA A 169 15.30 2.15 18.48
N VAL A 170 14.17 2.65 18.98
CA VAL A 170 13.10 3.24 18.14
C VAL A 170 13.62 4.47 17.40
N ARG A 171 14.39 5.33 18.08
CA ARG A 171 15.03 6.49 17.46
C ARG A 171 15.99 6.07 16.35
N ALA A 172 16.84 5.09 16.61
CA ALA A 172 17.79 4.57 15.62
C ALA A 172 17.08 3.95 14.42
N LEU A 173 16.02 3.18 14.65
CA LEU A 173 15.19 2.57 13.60
C LEU A 173 14.63 3.65 12.65
N TYR A 174 14.01 4.67 13.23
CA TYR A 174 13.36 5.75 12.47
C TYR A 174 14.35 6.53 11.59
N LEU A 175 15.59 6.69 12.06
CA LEU A 175 16.64 7.44 11.37
C LEU A 175 17.49 6.60 10.40
N SER A 176 17.27 5.28 10.31
CA SER A 176 18.13 4.40 9.49
C SER A 176 17.39 3.55 8.46
N ILE A 177 16.10 3.29 8.66
CA ILE A 177 15.39 2.35 7.79
C ILE A 177 14.92 3.01 6.48
N PRO A 178 15.23 2.39 5.32
CA PRO A 178 14.53 2.70 4.07
C PRO A 178 13.09 2.18 4.13
N HIS A 179 12.15 2.99 3.70
CA HIS A 179 10.74 2.62 3.58
C HIS A 179 10.31 2.67 2.12
N GLY A 180 9.16 2.08 1.80
CA GLY A 180 8.62 2.13 0.45
C GLY A 180 7.11 1.93 0.38
N ALA A 181 6.55 2.34 -0.74
CA ALA A 181 5.14 2.16 -1.10
C ALA A 181 5.04 1.98 -2.62
N GLU A 182 3.98 1.33 -3.07
CA GLU A 182 3.69 1.16 -4.49
C GLU A 182 2.28 1.70 -4.78
N PHE A 183 2.16 2.50 -5.83
CA PHE A 183 0.89 3.16 -6.19
C PHE A 183 0.83 3.49 -7.69
N ALA A 184 -0.37 3.67 -8.21
CA ALA A 184 -0.59 3.88 -9.64
C ALA A 184 -0.24 5.32 -10.06
N LEU A 185 0.45 5.48 -11.19
CA LEU A 185 0.75 6.80 -11.74
C LEU A 185 -0.39 7.32 -12.62
N THR A 186 -0.52 8.64 -12.73
CA THR A 186 -1.45 9.30 -13.67
C THR A 186 -0.70 9.74 -14.93
N SER A 187 -1.38 9.74 -16.08
CA SER A 187 -0.81 10.19 -17.36
C SER A 187 -0.93 11.70 -17.56
N ILE A 188 -0.30 12.22 -18.61
CA ILE A 188 -0.51 13.60 -19.07
C ILE A 188 -1.99 13.81 -19.37
N GLY A 189 -2.54 14.94 -18.90
CA GLY A 189 -3.95 15.30 -19.05
C GLY A 189 -4.87 14.71 -17.99
N ALA A 190 -4.40 13.76 -17.17
CA ALA A 190 -5.15 13.29 -16.02
C ALA A 190 -5.07 14.30 -14.86
N GLY A 191 -6.20 14.54 -14.20
CA GLY A 191 -6.29 15.40 -13.02
C GLY A 191 -5.65 14.78 -11.76
N PRO A 192 -5.74 15.48 -10.62
CA PRO A 192 -5.31 14.96 -9.33
C PRO A 192 -6.00 13.64 -8.98
N ARG A 193 -5.28 12.77 -8.26
CA ARG A 193 -5.80 11.50 -7.75
C ARG A 193 -5.45 11.33 -6.29
N THR A 194 -6.40 10.82 -5.51
CA THR A 194 -6.15 10.34 -4.15
C THR A 194 -6.57 8.88 -4.06
N GLU A 195 -5.73 8.04 -3.46
CA GLU A 195 -6.03 6.63 -3.20
C GLU A 195 -5.53 6.15 -1.85
N ARG A 196 -6.27 5.23 -1.23
CA ARG A 196 -5.82 4.50 -0.05
C ARG A 196 -5.16 3.21 -0.51
N LEU A 197 -3.93 2.97 -0.07
CA LEU A 197 -3.23 1.73 -0.39
C LEU A 197 -3.71 0.62 0.54
N GLU A 198 -4.24 -0.47 0.01
CA GLU A 198 -4.79 -1.54 0.86
C GLU A 198 -3.69 -2.32 1.60
N ASN A 199 -2.53 -2.48 0.94
CA ASN A 199 -1.40 -3.23 1.46
C ASN A 199 -0.48 -2.39 2.37
N TYR A 200 -0.77 -1.10 2.53
CA TYR A 200 0.06 -0.19 3.31
C TYR A 200 -0.81 0.75 4.15
N ALA A 201 -0.32 1.18 5.31
CA ALA A 201 -1.00 2.19 6.11
C ALA A 201 -0.82 3.61 5.54
N TRP A 202 -1.07 3.80 4.24
CA TRP A 202 -0.85 5.06 3.52
C TRP A 202 -2.05 5.45 2.66
N GLN A 203 -2.34 6.75 2.62
CA GLN A 203 -3.12 7.41 1.58
C GLN A 203 -2.15 8.22 0.73
N VAL A 204 -2.28 8.12 -0.59
CA VAL A 204 -1.44 8.83 -1.57
C VAL A 204 -2.29 9.87 -2.28
N THR A 205 -1.78 11.09 -2.41
CA THR A 205 -2.31 12.12 -3.32
C THR A 205 -1.25 12.46 -4.36
N LEU A 206 -1.66 12.50 -5.63
CA LEU A 206 -0.82 12.76 -6.80
C LEU A 206 -1.41 13.90 -7.63
N GLU A 207 -0.57 14.87 -7.96
CA GLU A 207 -0.89 16.00 -8.84
C GLU A 207 0.10 16.11 -9.99
#